data_AF-A0A9D6T4V8-F1
#
_entry.id   AF-A0A9D6T4V8-F1
#
_cell.length_a   1.000
_cell.length_b   1.000
_cell.length_c   1.000
_cell.angle_alpha   90.00
_cell.angle_beta   90.00
_cell.angle_gamma   90.00
#
_symmetry.space_group_name_H-M   'P 1'
#
loop_
_entity.id
_entity.type
_entity.pdbx_description
1 polymer ?
#
loop_
_entity_poly.entity_id
_entity_poly.type
_entity_poly.pdbx_seq_one_letter_code
_entity_poly.pdbx_strand_id
1 'polypeptide(L)' 'MQNWFCKSQALGNDYIVVEASTMSFVLTPEAIRMLCDRDFGIGSDGVLAIVDSTRADFGLRIYNPDGSEAEK' A
#
# COMPACT_ATOMS: atom_id res chain seq x y z
N MET A 1 -2.11 18.98 -0.04
CA MET A 1 -2.06 17.89 0.96
C MET A 1 -0.83 17.06 0.65
N GLN A 2 -0.07 16.63 1.67
CA GLN A 2 1.19 15.91 1.48
C GLN A 2 1.02 14.48 2.02
N ASN A 3 1.30 13.50 1.17
CA ASN A 3 1.22 12.08 1.50
C ASN A 3 2.64 11.51 1.58
N TRP A 4 2.93 10.76 2.64
CA TRP A 4 4.23 10.14 2.86
C TRP A 4 4.15 8.64 2.65
N PHE A 5 5.20 8.07 2.05
CA PHE A 5 5.34 6.63 1.88
C PHE A 5 6.81 6.24 2.01
N CYS A 6 7.04 4.96 2.29
CA CYS A 6 8.35 4.33 2.19
C CYS A 6 8.30 3.26 1.09
N LYS A 7 9.34 3.16 0.26
CA LYS A 7 9.49 2.03 -0.66
C LYS A 7 10.47 1.03 -0.07
N SER A 8 10.09 -0.24 -0.03
CA SER A 8 10.94 -1.32 0.46
C SER A 8 10.77 -2.56 -0.41
N GLN A 9 11.73 -3.49 -0.34
CA GLN A 9 11.65 -4.77 -1.04
C GLN A 9 12.27 -5.89 -0.23
N ALA A 10 11.78 -7.11 -0.46
CA ALA A 10 12.39 -8.34 0.02
C ALA A 10 12.56 -9.32 -1.13
N LEU A 11 13.81 -9.68 -1.46
CA LEU A 11 14.16 -10.60 -2.55
C LEU A 11 13.53 -10.23 -3.91
N GLY A 12 13.36 -8.93 -4.16
CA GLY A 12 12.78 -8.40 -5.40
C GLY A 12 11.28 -8.13 -5.33
N ASN A 13 10.56 -8.66 -4.33
CA ASN A 13 9.15 -8.34 -4.12
C ASN A 13 9.03 -6.98 -3.42
N ASP A 14 8.63 -5.94 -4.16
CA ASP A 14 8.65 -4.55 -3.70
C ASP A 14 7.28 -3.99 -3.30
N TYR A 15 7.24 -3.23 -2.20
CA TYR A 15 6.01 -2.63 -1.65
C TYR A 15 6.15 -1.13 -1.44
N ILE A 16 5.05 -0.42 -1.71
CA ILE A 16 4.79 0.94 -1.21
C ILE A 16 4.16 0.80 0.18
N VAL A 17 4.87 1.24 1.21
CA VAL A 17 4.43 1.21 2.61
C VAL A 17 3.84 2.56 2.99
N VAL A 18 2.61 2.56 3.50
CA VAL A 18 1.89 3.77 3.94
C VAL A 18 1.20 3.57 5.28
N GLU A 19 1.03 4.66 6.02
CA GLU A 19 0.15 4.70 7.19
C GLU A 19 -1.24 5.21 6.77
N ALA A 20 -2.22 4.31 6.73
CA ALA A 20 -3.51 4.58 6.07
C ALA A 20 -4.29 5.74 6.70
N SER A 21 -4.17 5.94 8.01
CA SER A 21 -4.81 7.02 8.77
C SER A 21 -4.27 8.42 8.41
N THR A 22 -3.07 8.50 7.84
CA THR A 22 -2.40 9.76 7.49
C THR A 22 -2.63 10.18 6.04
N MET A 23 -3.20 9.30 5.22
CA MET A 23 -3.43 9.55 3.80
C MET A 23 -4.57 10.55 3.57
N SER A 24 -4.34 11.48 2.66
CA SER A 24 -5.34 12.46 2.24
C SER A 24 -6.36 11.89 1.25
N PHE A 25 -6.28 10.61 0.93
CA PHE A 25 -7.13 9.90 -0.02
C PHE A 25 -7.33 8.45 0.42
N VAL A 26 -8.37 7.82 -0.10
CA VAL A 26 -8.68 6.41 0.19
C VAL A 26 -7.95 5.52 -0.82
N LEU A 27 -7.37 4.42 -0.35
CA LEU A 27 -6.77 3.38 -1.19
C LEU A 27 -7.88 2.57 -1.89
N THR A 28 -8.53 3.15 -2.90
CA THR A 28 -9.46 2.43 -3.77
C THR A 28 -8.67 1.52 -4.73
N PRO A 29 -9.30 0.48 -5.34
CA PRO A 29 -8.63 -0.36 -6.33
C PRO A 29 -8.01 0.44 -7.49
N GLU A 30 -8.65 1.52 -7.93
CA GLU A 30 -8.15 2.40 -8.99
C GLU A 30 -6.90 3.18 -8.53
N ALA A 31 -6.92 3.69 -7.30
CA ALA A 31 -5.77 4.36 -6.71
C ALA A 31 -4.60 3.38 -6.54
N ILE A 32 -4.86 2.16 -6.07
CA ILE A 32 -3.85 1.11 -5.91
C ILE A 32 -3.22 0.75 -7.25
N ARG A 33 -4.03 0.50 -8.29
CA ARG A 33 -3.53 0.24 -9.66
C ARG A 33 -2.64 1.36 -10.16
N MET A 34 -3.07 2.61 -9.97
CA MET A 34 -2.28 3.78 -10.37
C MET A 34 -0.96 3.91 -9.59
N LEU A 35 -0.97 3.61 -8.28
CA LEU A 35 0.26 3.62 -7.47
C LEU A 35 1.23 2.52 -7.90
N CYS A 36 0.72 1.32 -8.18
CA CYS A 36 1.52 0.15 -8.54
C CYS A 36 1.99 0.12 -10.00
N ASP A 37 1.40 0.93 -10.89
CA ASP A 37 1.87 1.10 -12.27
C ASP A 37 3.34 1.56 -12.27
N ARG A 38 4.20 0.84 -13.00
CA ARG A 38 5.67 1.05 -12.97
C ARG A 38 6.14 2.17 -13.90
N ASP A 39 5.31 2.57 -14.87
CA ASP A 39 5.67 3.56 -15.88
C ASP A 39 5.07 4.93 -15.56
N PHE A 40 3.85 4.94 -15.02
CA PHE A 40 3.07 6.14 -14.73
C PHE A 40 2.80 6.36 -13.23
N GLY A 41 3.07 5.35 -12.39
CA GLY A 41 2.92 5.40 -10.95
C GLY A 41 4.25 5.47 -10.19
N ILE A 42 4.22 5.02 -8.93
CA ILE A 42 5.45 4.79 -8.14
C ILE A 42 6.08 3.44 -8.54
N GLY A 43 5.25 2.49 -8.98
CA GLY A 43 5.64 1.15 -9.37
C GLY A 43 5.82 0.24 -8.16
N SER A 44 5.15 -0.91 -8.09
CA SER A 44 5.33 -1.88 -7.00
C SER A 44 4.63 -3.21 -7.28
N ASP A 45 5.04 -4.27 -6.59
CA ASP A 45 4.30 -5.53 -6.47
C ASP A 45 3.13 -5.44 -5.47
N GLY A 46 2.94 -4.31 -4.79
CA GLY A 46 1.76 -4.03 -3.99
C GLY A 46 1.85 -2.80 -3.08
N VAL A 47 0.78 -2.54 -2.35
CA VAL A 47 0.71 -1.52 -1.29
C VAL A 47 0.54 -2.21 0.06
N LEU A 48 1.41 -1.87 1.00
CA LEU A 48 1.37 -2.33 2.38
C LEU A 48 0.83 -1.19 3.26
N ALA A 49 -0.41 -1.32 3.71
CA ALA A 49 -1.09 -0.32 4.50
C ALA A 49 -1.07 -0.69 5.99
N ILE A 50 -0.38 0.12 6.78
CA ILE A 50 -0.43 0.06 8.25
C ILE A 50 -1.78 0.63 8.68
N VAL A 51 -2.50 -0.13 9.50
CA VAL A 51 -3.83 0.22 10.04
C VAL A 51 -3.85 0.01 11.55
N ASP A 52 -4.81 0.62 12.24
CA ASP A 52 -4.99 0.38 13.67
C ASP A 52 -5.34 -1.09 13.95
N SER A 53 -4.90 -1.58 15.12
CA SER A 53 -5.23 -2.91 15.61
C SER A 53 -5.69 -2.82 17.06
N THR A 54 -6.69 -3.64 17.40
CA THR A 54 -7.17 -3.78 18.78
C THR A 54 -6.45 -4.89 19.55
N ARG A 55 -5.55 -5.64 18.90
CA ARG A 55 -4.92 -6.86 19.45
C ARG A 55 -3.39 -6.88 19.37
N ALA A 56 -2.77 -5.95 18.65
CA ALA A 56 -1.33 -5.85 18.44
C ALA A 56 -0.95 -4.37 18.29
N ASP A 57 0.36 -4.09 18.19
CA ASP A 57 0.86 -2.71 18.05
C ASP A 57 0.30 -2.02 16.79
N PHE A 58 0.07 -2.79 15.71
CA PHE A 58 -0.60 -2.34 14.50
C PHE A 58 -1.17 -3.52 13.71
N GLY A 59 -2.08 -3.22 12.79
CA GLY A 59 -2.64 -4.11 11.79
C GLY A 59 -2.04 -3.81 10.42
N LEU A 60 -2.27 -4.71 9.48
CA LEU A 60 -1.61 -4.67 8.19
C LEU A 60 -2.58 -5.18 7.12
N ARG A 61 -2.84 -4.35 6.10
CA ARG A 61 -3.60 -4.72 4.90
C ARG A 61 -2.65 -4.71 3.72
N ILE A 62 -2.73 -5.74 2.87
CA ILE A 62 -1.85 -5.91 1.72
C ILE A 62 -2.72 -5.84 0.47
N TYR A 63 -2.41 -4.92 -0.42
CA TYR A 63 -3.09 -4.76 -1.69
C TYR A 63 -2.19 -5.16 -2.84
N ASN A 64 -2.72 -5.98 -3.74
CA ASN A 64 -2.04 -6.40 -4.96
C ASN A 64 -2.10 -5.30 -6.02
N PRO A 65 -1.26 -5.35 -7.07
CA PRO A 65 -1.22 -4.33 -8.12
C PRO A 65 -2.52 -4.19 -8.91
N ASP A 66 -3.36 -5.22 -8.95
CA ASP A 66 -4.68 -5.21 -9.57
C ASP A 66 -5.77 -4.55 -8.70
N GLY A 67 -5.41 -4.05 -7.51
CA GLY A 67 -6.31 -3.41 -6.56
C GLY A 67 -7.09 -4.38 -5.66
N SER A 68 -6.90 -5.69 -5.80
CA SER A 68 -7.45 -6.67 -4.86
C SER A 68 -6.68 -6.62 -3.53
N GLU A 69 -7.37 -6.96 -2.44
CA GLU A 69 -6.71 -7.19 -1.15
C GLU A 69 -6.28 -8.66 -1.07
N ALA A 70 -5.06 -8.91 -0.63
CA ALA A 70 -4.57 -10.28 -0.43
C ALA A 70 -5.36 -10.92 0.72
N GLU A 71 -6.06 -12.01 0.41
CA GLU A 71 -6.74 -12.83 1.42
C GLU A 71 -5.72 -13.65 2.22
N LYS A 72 -6.07 -13.94 3.48
CA LYS A 72 -5.29 -14.81 4.37
C LYS A 72 -5.44 -16.28 4.03
#